data_AF-A0A9D4VED0-F1
#
_entry.id   AF-A0A9D4VED0-F1
#
_cell.length_a   1.000
_cell.length_b   1.000
_cell.length_c   1.000
_cell.angle_alpha   90.00
_cell.angle_beta   90.00
_cell.angle_gamma   90.00
#
_symmetry.space_group_name_H-M   'P 1'
#
loop_
_entity.id
_entity.type
_entity.pdbx_description
1 polymer ?
#
loop_
_entity_poly.entity_id
_entity_poly.type
_entity_poly.pdbx_seq_one_letter_code
_entity_poly.pdbx_strand_id
1 'polypeptide(L)'
;MWIGGFLIVGAAAHAAIFVVRDYDPTTQSYNNLLDRVIRHRDTIISHLNWVCIFLGFHSFGLYIHNDTMSALGRPQDMFSDTAIQLQPIFAQWIQNTHALAPGSTAPNATAGTSLAWGGSDLVAVAGKVALAPIPLGTADFLVHHIHAFTIHVTVLILLKGVLFARSSRLIPDKANLGFRFPCDGPGRGGTCQGAVSHITGGNFAQSSTTINGWLRDFLWAQASQVIQSYGSSLSAYGLLFLGAHFVWAFSLMFLFSGRGYWQELIESIVWAHNKLKVAPVTQPRALSIIQGRAVGVTHYLLGGIATTWAFFLARIVAVG
;
A
#
# COMPACT_ATOMS: atom_id res chain seq x y z
N MET A 1 -9.24 6.00 3.94
CA MET A 1 -8.10 5.38 3.21
C MET A 1 -8.54 4.18 2.37
N TRP A 2 -8.64 2.95 2.91
CA TRP A 2 -8.81 1.71 2.12
C TRP A 2 -9.80 1.77 0.94
N ILE A 3 -11.05 2.20 1.17
CA ILE A 3 -12.08 2.29 0.11
C ILE A 3 -11.63 3.19 -1.06
N GLY A 4 -11.00 4.33 -0.78
CA GLY A 4 -10.46 5.20 -1.83
C GLY A 4 -9.35 4.52 -2.64
N GLY A 5 -8.46 3.76 -1.99
CA GLY A 5 -7.45 2.95 -2.66
C GLY A 5 -8.05 1.89 -3.59
N PHE A 6 -9.07 1.16 -3.12
CA PHE A 6 -9.80 0.19 -3.95
C PHE A 6 -10.48 0.86 -5.16
N LEU A 7 -11.09 2.04 -4.99
CA LEU A 7 -11.73 2.77 -6.07
C LEU A 7 -10.72 3.31 -7.10
N ILE A 8 -9.54 3.78 -6.66
CA ILE A 8 -8.45 4.22 -7.57
C ILE A 8 -7.91 3.04 -8.40
N VAL A 9 -7.68 1.89 -7.78
CA VAL A 9 -7.27 0.66 -8.49
C VAL A 9 -8.36 0.18 -9.45
N GLY A 10 -9.64 0.25 -9.04
CA GLY A 10 -10.80 -0.05 -9.87
C GLY A 10 -10.91 0.86 -11.10
N ALA A 11 -10.73 2.17 -10.92
CA ALA A 11 -10.74 3.14 -12.02
C ALA A 11 -9.64 2.86 -13.05
N ALA A 12 -8.43 2.53 -12.61
CA ALA A 12 -7.34 2.14 -13.50
C ALA A 12 -7.61 0.79 -14.21
N ALA A 13 -8.22 -0.17 -13.53
CA ALA A 13 -8.64 -1.43 -14.15
C ALA A 13 -9.72 -1.20 -15.24
N HIS A 14 -10.69 -0.32 -14.98
CA HIS A 14 -11.72 0.06 -15.95
C HIS A 14 -11.14 0.84 -17.14
N ALA A 15 -10.18 1.74 -16.92
CA ALA A 15 -9.46 2.42 -17.99
C ALA A 15 -8.68 1.43 -18.88
N ALA A 16 -8.08 0.38 -18.30
CA ALA A 16 -7.43 -0.68 -19.07
C ALA A 16 -8.43 -1.57 -19.83
N ILE A 17 -9.62 -1.83 -19.27
CA ILE A 17 -10.72 -2.55 -19.97
C ILE A 17 -11.18 -1.74 -21.19
N PHE A 18 -11.45 -0.44 -21.01
CA PHE A 18 -11.80 0.49 -22.09
C PHE A 18 -10.74 0.51 -23.20
N VAL A 19 -9.47 0.64 -22.83
CA VAL A 19 -8.35 0.63 -23.79
C VAL A 19 -8.24 -0.72 -24.54
N VAL A 20 -8.64 -1.86 -23.96
CA VAL A 20 -8.69 -3.15 -24.67
C VAL A 20 -9.91 -3.28 -25.58
N ARG A 21 -11.11 -2.94 -25.09
CA ARG A 21 -12.37 -3.28 -25.77
C ARG A 21 -12.91 -2.18 -26.68
N ASP A 22 -12.90 -0.95 -26.19
CA ASP A 22 -13.76 0.12 -26.70
C ASP A 22 -12.95 1.23 -27.40
N TYR A 23 -11.64 1.31 -27.15
CA TYR A 23 -10.73 2.23 -27.82
C TYR A 23 -10.47 1.85 -29.30
N ASP A 24 -10.93 2.70 -30.21
CA ASP A 24 -10.55 2.70 -31.61
C ASP A 24 -9.65 3.92 -31.95
N PRO A 25 -8.39 3.70 -32.38
CA PRO A 25 -7.51 4.78 -32.84
C PRO A 25 -7.90 5.36 -34.21
N THR A 26 -8.76 4.68 -35.00
CA THR A 26 -9.04 5.05 -36.39
C THR A 26 -10.24 6.00 -36.54
N THR A 27 -11.38 5.71 -35.92
CA THR A 27 -12.60 6.54 -36.07
C THR A 27 -12.81 7.57 -34.96
N GLN A 28 -12.37 7.29 -33.72
CA GLN A 28 -12.71 8.13 -32.55
C GLN A 28 -11.52 8.89 -31.94
N SER A 29 -10.30 8.34 -32.00
CA SER A 29 -9.16 8.89 -31.25
C SER A 29 -7.99 9.46 -32.07
N TYR A 30 -8.07 9.49 -33.39
CA TYR A 30 -6.93 9.87 -34.24
C TYR A 30 -6.31 11.24 -33.87
N ASN A 31 -5.02 11.24 -33.52
CA ASN A 31 -4.21 12.41 -33.16
C ASN A 31 -4.76 13.30 -32.02
N ASN A 32 -5.72 12.81 -31.23
CA ASN A 32 -6.22 13.50 -30.04
C ASN A 32 -5.25 13.34 -28.84
N LEU A 33 -5.63 13.83 -27.66
CA LEU A 33 -4.79 13.73 -26.45
C LEU A 33 -4.47 12.28 -26.05
N LEU A 34 -5.42 11.35 -26.18
CA LEU A 34 -5.26 9.95 -25.79
C LEU A 34 -4.32 9.20 -26.74
N ASP A 35 -4.52 9.34 -28.06
CA ASP A 35 -3.59 8.76 -29.06
C ASP A 35 -2.17 9.35 -28.92
N ARG A 36 -2.04 10.66 -28.71
CA ARG A 36 -0.74 11.29 -28.44
C ARG A 36 -0.06 10.66 -27.23
N VAL A 37 -0.75 10.51 -26.10
CA VAL A 37 -0.24 9.86 -24.87
C VAL A 37 0.17 8.41 -25.12
N ILE A 38 -0.62 7.64 -25.86
CA ILE A 38 -0.30 6.25 -26.21
C ILE A 38 0.96 6.19 -27.09
N ARG A 39 1.16 7.13 -28.01
CA ARG A 39 2.36 7.18 -28.87
C ARG A 39 3.67 7.48 -28.14
N HIS A 40 3.66 8.15 -26.98
CA HIS A 40 4.87 8.38 -26.16
C HIS A 40 4.89 7.65 -24.81
N ARG A 41 4.08 6.59 -24.66
CA ARG A 41 3.97 5.76 -23.45
C ARG A 41 5.28 5.21 -22.90
N ASP A 42 6.23 4.85 -23.77
CA ASP A 42 7.55 4.35 -23.34
C ASP A 42 8.31 5.45 -22.55
N THR A 43 8.25 6.69 -23.03
CA THR A 43 8.86 7.86 -22.38
C THR A 43 8.19 8.20 -21.05
N ILE A 44 6.85 8.12 -20.97
CA ILE A 44 6.11 8.35 -19.71
C ILE A 44 6.54 7.34 -18.65
N ILE A 45 6.56 6.05 -19.02
CA ILE A 45 6.90 4.97 -18.10
C ILE A 45 8.40 4.94 -17.76
N SER A 46 9.31 5.34 -18.66
CA SER A 46 10.73 5.43 -18.34
C SER A 46 11.04 6.54 -17.32
N HIS A 47 10.43 7.72 -17.47
CA HIS A 47 10.59 8.82 -16.51
C HIS A 47 9.95 8.49 -15.17
N LEU A 48 8.73 7.94 -15.16
CA LEU A 48 8.06 7.55 -13.91
C LEU A 48 8.80 6.41 -13.19
N ASN A 49 9.43 5.48 -13.92
CA ASN A 49 10.32 4.47 -13.35
C ASN A 49 11.56 5.11 -12.70
N TRP A 50 12.21 6.06 -13.38
CA TRP A 50 13.33 6.83 -12.80
C TRP A 50 12.91 7.58 -11.54
N VAL A 51 11.74 8.24 -11.53
CA VAL A 51 11.18 8.89 -10.32
C VAL A 51 10.96 7.88 -9.19
N CYS A 52 10.42 6.69 -9.48
CA CYS A 52 10.24 5.65 -8.45
C CYS A 52 11.58 5.16 -7.88
N ILE A 53 12.60 4.95 -8.71
CA ILE A 53 13.94 4.55 -8.27
C ILE A 53 14.57 5.67 -7.43
N PHE A 54 14.51 6.92 -7.90
CA PHE A 54 15.00 8.10 -7.18
C PHE A 54 14.33 8.23 -5.81
N LEU A 55 12.99 8.21 -5.76
CA LEU A 55 12.24 8.30 -4.51
C LEU A 55 12.55 7.13 -3.58
N GLY A 56 12.73 5.90 -4.08
CA GLY A 56 13.10 4.73 -3.27
C GLY A 56 14.44 4.92 -2.54
N PHE A 57 15.49 5.31 -3.28
CA PHE A 57 16.80 5.60 -2.68
C PHE A 57 16.77 6.81 -1.73
N HIS A 58 16.07 7.89 -2.07
CA HIS A 58 16.04 9.14 -1.29
C HIS A 58 14.89 9.20 -0.26
N SER A 59 14.27 8.05 0.07
CA SER A 59 13.35 7.92 1.20
C SER A 59 13.66 6.65 2.01
N PHE A 60 13.37 5.48 1.48
CA PHE A 60 13.65 4.20 2.14
C PHE A 60 15.15 3.94 2.34
N GLY A 61 16.01 4.44 1.45
CA GLY A 61 17.45 4.43 1.67
C GLY A 61 17.91 5.26 2.87
N LEU A 62 17.21 6.36 3.20
CA LEU A 62 17.51 7.20 4.37
C LEU A 62 17.14 6.48 5.68
N TYR A 63 16.08 5.66 5.67
CA TYR A 63 15.73 4.77 6.77
C TYR A 63 16.84 3.73 7.02
N ILE A 64 17.34 3.06 5.98
CA ILE A 64 18.45 2.10 6.10
C ILE A 64 19.74 2.77 6.59
N HIS A 65 20.05 3.99 6.11
CA HIS A 65 21.15 4.80 6.63
C HIS A 65 21.00 5.06 8.12
N ASN A 66 19.82 5.49 8.58
CA ASN A 66 19.53 5.78 9.97
C ASN A 66 19.63 4.54 10.88
N ASP A 67 19.09 3.39 10.47
CA ASP A 67 19.29 2.12 11.19
C ASP A 67 20.78 1.77 11.29
N THR A 68 21.55 1.98 10.21
CA THR A 68 22.99 1.68 10.17
C THR A 68 23.79 2.62 11.07
N MET A 69 23.57 3.94 11.01
CA MET A 69 24.27 4.90 11.88
C MET A 69 23.88 4.72 13.35
N SER A 70 22.61 4.43 13.64
CA SER A 70 22.17 4.08 15.00
C SER A 70 22.86 2.82 15.53
N ALA A 71 22.94 1.75 14.72
CA ALA A 71 23.59 0.50 15.11
C ALA A 71 25.12 0.62 15.27
N LEU A 72 25.75 1.53 14.53
CA LEU A 72 27.17 1.87 14.67
C LEU A 72 27.47 2.82 15.84
N GLY A 73 26.46 3.21 16.65
CA GLY A 73 26.65 4.13 17.77
C GLY A 73 26.94 5.57 17.34
N ARG A 74 26.44 5.99 16.16
CA ARG A 74 26.68 7.30 15.54
C ARG A 74 25.39 8.13 15.39
N PRO A 75 24.68 8.48 16.48
CA PRO A 75 23.43 9.23 16.40
C PRO A 75 23.57 10.63 15.78
N GLN A 76 24.75 11.25 15.90
CA GLN A 76 25.07 12.53 15.27
C GLN A 76 25.13 12.50 13.73
N ASP A 77 25.25 11.31 13.13
CA ASP A 77 25.30 11.11 11.68
C ASP A 77 23.94 10.67 11.08
N MET A 78 22.88 10.64 11.90
CA MET A 78 21.52 10.30 11.48
C MET A 78 20.76 11.51 10.91
N PHE A 79 19.81 11.24 10.01
CA PHE A 79 18.79 12.19 9.61
C PHE A 79 17.69 12.27 10.67
N SER A 80 17.76 13.26 11.55
CA SER A 80 16.79 13.50 12.63
C SER A 80 16.79 14.97 13.06
N ASP A 81 15.76 15.39 13.80
CA ASP A 81 15.62 16.77 14.29
C ASP A 81 16.73 17.20 15.27
N THR A 82 17.48 16.25 15.83
CA THR A 82 18.60 16.49 16.76
C THR A 82 19.99 16.30 16.12
N ALA A 83 20.05 16.00 14.82
CA ALA A 83 21.29 15.76 14.08
C ALA A 83 21.21 16.39 12.68
N ILE A 84 21.27 15.59 11.60
CA ILE A 84 21.17 16.10 10.22
C ILE A 84 19.69 16.33 9.87
N GLN A 85 19.20 17.54 10.13
CA GLN A 85 17.79 17.87 9.92
C GLN A 85 17.38 17.88 8.44
N LEU A 86 16.20 17.34 8.13
CA LEU A 86 15.54 17.48 6.82
C LEU A 86 14.14 18.06 7.03
N GLN A 87 14.07 19.37 7.29
CA GLN A 87 12.81 20.02 7.66
C GLN A 87 11.82 20.13 6.48
N PRO A 88 10.52 19.85 6.68
CA PRO A 88 9.48 20.00 5.65
C PRO A 88 9.04 21.48 5.52
N ILE A 89 9.99 22.37 5.19
CA ILE A 89 9.83 23.83 5.23
C ILE A 89 8.63 24.37 4.43
N PHE A 90 8.28 23.74 3.30
CA PHE A 90 7.12 24.14 2.50
C PHE A 90 5.79 23.82 3.21
N ALA A 91 5.72 22.70 3.95
CA ALA A 91 4.55 22.36 4.75
C ALA A 91 4.44 23.28 5.98
N GLN A 92 5.56 23.55 6.67
CA GLN A 92 5.63 24.51 7.77
C GLN A 92 5.22 25.93 7.33
N TRP A 93 5.60 26.35 6.12
CA TRP A 93 5.16 27.62 5.53
C TRP A 93 3.65 27.65 5.24
N ILE A 94 3.06 26.57 4.73
CA ILE A 94 1.61 26.44 4.57
C ILE A 94 0.89 26.45 5.94
N GLN A 95 1.41 25.74 6.95
CA GLN A 95 0.89 25.76 8.32
C GLN A 95 0.81 27.18 8.87
N ASN A 96 1.92 27.93 8.82
CA ASN A 96 1.97 29.32 9.24
C ASN A 96 1.01 30.22 8.44
N THR A 97 0.92 30.04 7.12
CA THR A 97 0.01 30.81 6.25
C THR A 97 -1.46 30.58 6.61
N HIS A 98 -1.84 29.34 6.98
CA HIS A 98 -3.20 29.00 7.40
C HIS A 98 -3.51 29.40 8.85
N ALA A 99 -2.53 29.34 9.75
CA ALA A 99 -2.68 29.77 11.14
C ALA A 99 -2.79 31.30 11.28
N LEU A 100 -2.09 32.06 10.43
CA LEU A 100 -2.07 33.53 10.44
C LEU A 100 -3.09 34.17 9.48
N ALA A 101 -3.95 33.37 8.82
CA ALA A 101 -4.99 33.89 7.94
C ALA A 101 -6.13 34.67 8.64
N PRO A 102 -6.66 34.25 9.81
CA PRO A 102 -7.76 34.94 10.50
C PRO A 102 -7.40 36.39 10.83
N GLY A 103 -8.31 37.33 10.54
CA GLY A 103 -8.08 38.77 10.74
C GLY A 103 -7.06 39.41 9.78
N SER A 104 -6.41 38.64 8.90
CA SER A 104 -5.39 39.09 7.95
C SER A 104 -5.81 38.80 6.50
N THR A 105 -5.39 37.68 5.92
CA THR A 105 -5.83 37.26 4.57
C THR A 105 -7.27 36.75 4.52
N ALA A 106 -7.87 36.47 5.68
CA ALA A 106 -9.30 36.23 5.87
C ALA A 106 -9.85 37.15 6.98
N PRO A 107 -10.11 38.45 6.71
CA PRO A 107 -10.49 39.44 7.73
C PRO A 107 -11.73 39.07 8.55
N ASN A 108 -12.70 38.40 7.92
CA ASN A 108 -13.97 38.02 8.55
C ASN A 108 -13.92 36.64 9.22
N ALA A 109 -12.78 35.93 9.17
CA ALA A 109 -12.61 34.65 9.84
C ALA A 109 -12.10 34.85 11.27
N THR A 110 -12.77 34.23 12.23
CA THR A 110 -12.44 34.30 13.67
C THR A 110 -11.51 33.18 14.15
N ALA A 111 -11.28 32.15 13.33
CA ALA A 111 -10.41 31.01 13.61
C ALA A 111 -9.81 30.45 12.30
N GLY A 112 -8.67 29.76 12.41
CA GLY A 112 -8.00 29.12 11.27
C GLY A 112 -8.82 27.96 10.70
N THR A 113 -8.52 27.53 9.46
CA THR A 113 -9.32 26.47 8.79
C THR A 113 -9.17 25.08 9.42
N SER A 114 -8.22 24.91 10.34
CA SER A 114 -8.09 23.79 11.29
C SER A 114 -7.16 24.20 12.43
N LEU A 115 -7.39 23.66 13.64
CA LEU A 115 -6.49 23.83 14.78
C LEU A 115 -5.18 23.03 14.63
N ALA A 116 -5.13 22.09 13.66
CA ALA A 116 -3.92 21.34 13.35
C ALA A 116 -2.79 22.19 12.73
N TRP A 117 -3.10 23.38 12.19
CA TRP A 117 -2.13 24.26 11.54
C TRP A 117 -1.23 25.01 12.53
N GLY A 118 -1.70 25.30 13.74
CA GLY A 118 -1.00 26.16 14.70
C GLY A 118 -1.95 26.90 15.64
N GLY A 119 -1.37 27.57 16.64
CA GLY A 119 -2.08 28.26 17.73
C GLY A 119 -1.72 27.71 19.11
N SER A 120 -2.02 28.47 20.17
CA SER A 120 -1.89 28.03 21.57
C SER A 120 -2.97 27.04 22.02
N ASP A 121 -4.05 26.97 21.26
CA ASP A 121 -5.35 26.54 21.78
C ASP A 121 -5.57 25.04 21.56
N LEU A 122 -4.97 24.24 22.45
CA LEU A 122 -5.32 22.84 22.59
C LEU A 122 -6.80 22.72 23.00
N VAL A 123 -7.62 22.13 22.13
CA VAL A 123 -9.03 21.89 22.44
C VAL A 123 -9.18 20.51 23.06
N ALA A 124 -9.56 20.49 24.33
CA ALA A 124 -9.88 19.28 25.07
C ALA A 124 -11.39 19.14 25.29
N VAL A 125 -11.89 17.90 25.20
CA VAL A 125 -13.28 17.53 25.49
C VAL A 125 -13.26 16.37 26.48
N ALA A 126 -13.98 16.50 27.61
CA ALA A 126 -14.03 15.51 28.68
C ALA A 126 -12.64 15.00 29.14
N GLY A 127 -11.64 15.89 29.21
CA GLY A 127 -10.27 15.57 29.62
C GLY A 127 -9.39 14.92 28.56
N LYS A 128 -9.92 14.65 27.35
CA LYS A 128 -9.16 14.11 26.21
C LYS A 128 -8.88 15.22 25.19
N VAL A 129 -7.72 15.17 24.54
CA VAL A 129 -7.40 16.11 23.45
C VAL A 129 -8.28 15.79 22.25
N ALA A 130 -9.12 16.74 21.82
CA ALA A 130 -9.96 16.60 20.63
C ALA A 130 -9.21 17.05 19.38
N LEU A 131 -8.47 18.16 19.46
CA LEU A 131 -7.49 18.57 18.45
C LEU A 131 -6.43 19.49 19.06
N ALA A 132 -5.21 19.43 18.52
CA ALA A 132 -4.08 20.29 18.83
C ALA A 132 -3.24 20.50 17.55
N PRO A 133 -2.33 21.49 17.53
CA PRO A 133 -1.37 21.66 16.44
C PRO A 133 -0.55 20.40 16.19
N ILE A 134 -0.31 20.08 14.91
CA ILE A 134 0.50 18.93 14.50
C ILE A 134 1.85 19.46 14.01
N PRO A 135 2.91 19.49 14.83
CA PRO A 135 4.23 19.91 14.36
C PRO A 135 4.76 18.93 13.31
N LEU A 136 5.47 19.44 12.31
CA LEU A 136 6.05 18.65 11.23
C LEU A 136 7.58 18.76 11.29
N GLY A 137 8.27 17.66 11.56
CA GLY A 137 9.74 17.58 11.66
C GLY A 137 10.39 16.70 10.59
N THR A 138 11.63 16.29 10.84
CA THR A 138 12.42 15.42 9.96
C THR A 138 11.76 14.05 9.79
N ALA A 139 11.14 13.53 10.86
CA ALA A 139 10.31 12.32 10.80
C ALA A 139 9.16 12.43 9.77
N ASP A 140 8.44 13.55 9.79
CA ASP A 140 7.34 13.82 8.88
C ASP A 140 7.83 13.97 7.43
N PHE A 141 8.96 14.63 7.21
CA PHE A 141 9.60 14.72 5.90
C PHE A 141 9.90 13.33 5.33
N LEU A 142 10.49 12.43 6.12
CA LEU A 142 10.81 11.07 5.70
C LEU A 142 9.56 10.27 5.34
N VAL A 143 8.53 10.24 6.19
CA VAL A 143 7.31 9.46 5.92
C VAL A 143 6.50 10.03 4.74
N HIS A 144 6.48 11.35 4.53
CA HIS A 144 5.85 11.94 3.36
C HIS A 144 6.55 11.55 2.04
N HIS A 145 7.88 11.35 2.05
CA HIS A 145 8.58 10.82 0.88
C HIS A 145 8.35 9.31 0.68
N ILE A 146 8.11 8.53 1.74
CA ILE A 146 7.61 7.13 1.62
C ILE A 146 6.19 7.09 1.03
N HIS A 147 5.31 8.01 1.43
CA HIS A 147 3.98 8.17 0.82
C HIS A 147 4.11 8.54 -0.66
N ALA A 148 4.98 9.49 -1.01
CA ALA A 148 5.25 9.86 -2.40
C ALA A 148 5.78 8.65 -3.20
N PHE A 149 6.78 7.93 -2.70
CA PHE A 149 7.35 6.74 -3.32
C PHE A 149 6.29 5.67 -3.60
N THR A 150 5.52 5.27 -2.58
CA THR A 150 4.50 4.21 -2.70
C THR A 150 3.34 4.59 -3.62
N ILE A 151 2.93 5.87 -3.64
CA ILE A 151 1.95 6.40 -4.60
C ILE A 151 2.53 6.37 -6.03
N HIS A 152 3.75 6.84 -6.25
CA HIS A 152 4.37 6.84 -7.59
C HIS A 152 4.57 5.42 -8.12
N VAL A 153 4.97 4.45 -7.29
CA VAL A 153 5.06 3.02 -7.67
C VAL A 153 3.69 2.45 -8.00
N THR A 154 2.65 2.81 -7.24
CA THR A 154 1.26 2.40 -7.53
C THR A 154 0.80 2.95 -8.88
N VAL A 155 1.02 4.24 -9.14
CA VAL A 155 0.71 4.88 -10.42
C VAL A 155 1.52 4.26 -11.56
N LEU A 156 2.81 3.95 -11.35
CA LEU A 156 3.67 3.29 -12.34
C LEU A 156 3.08 1.93 -12.77
N ILE A 157 2.68 1.09 -11.80
CA ILE A 157 2.10 -0.23 -12.06
C ILE A 157 0.76 -0.09 -12.82
N LEU A 158 -0.13 0.77 -12.33
CA LEU A 158 -1.47 0.96 -12.89
C LEU A 158 -1.43 1.60 -14.30
N LEU A 159 -0.69 2.70 -14.47
CA LEU A 159 -0.57 3.42 -15.74
C LEU A 159 0.15 2.58 -16.80
N LYS A 160 1.19 1.83 -16.43
CA LYS A 160 1.83 0.85 -17.33
C LYS A 160 0.86 -0.27 -17.71
N GLY A 161 -0.03 -0.67 -16.80
CA GLY A 161 -1.14 -1.59 -17.09
C GLY A 161 -2.05 -1.08 -18.19
N VAL A 162 -2.52 0.17 -18.10
CA VAL A 162 -3.39 0.84 -19.08
C VAL A 162 -2.67 1.07 -20.42
N LEU A 163 -1.54 1.78 -20.43
CA LEU A 163 -0.86 2.22 -21.66
C LEU A 163 -0.31 1.06 -22.50
N PHE A 164 -0.03 -0.10 -21.88
CA PHE A 164 0.44 -1.31 -22.55
C PHE A 164 -0.62 -2.42 -22.53
N ALA A 165 -1.91 -2.08 -22.46
CA ALA A 165 -2.99 -3.05 -22.51
C ALA A 165 -3.16 -3.68 -23.91
N ARG A 166 -3.26 -2.86 -24.97
CA ARG A 166 -3.43 -3.34 -26.37
C ARG A 166 -2.18 -3.94 -27.01
N SER A 167 -1.00 -3.46 -26.65
CA SER A 167 0.25 -3.81 -27.32
C SER A 167 1.46 -3.44 -26.46
N SER A 168 2.60 -4.07 -26.75
CA SER A 168 3.90 -3.79 -26.13
C SER A 168 5.03 -4.20 -27.08
N ARG A 169 6.27 -3.81 -26.77
CA ARG A 169 7.46 -4.30 -27.51
C ARG A 169 7.72 -5.81 -27.36
N LEU A 170 7.02 -6.48 -26.44
CA LEU A 170 7.13 -7.92 -26.16
C LEU A 170 6.01 -8.73 -26.83
N ILE A 171 4.76 -8.28 -26.65
CA ILE A 171 3.55 -8.85 -27.24
C ILE A 171 2.89 -7.72 -28.06
N PRO A 172 3.04 -7.68 -29.40
CA PRO A 172 2.51 -6.61 -30.24
C PRO A 172 0.98 -6.63 -30.37
N ASP A 173 0.38 -7.81 -30.39
CA ASP A 173 -1.02 -8.12 -30.69
C ASP A 173 -1.88 -8.34 -29.45
N LYS A 174 -1.37 -7.99 -28.27
CA LYS A 174 -1.92 -8.26 -26.93
C LYS A 174 -3.42 -7.96 -26.77
N ALA A 175 -3.99 -7.01 -27.51
CA ALA A 175 -5.43 -6.74 -27.56
C ALA A 175 -6.26 -8.00 -27.87
N ASN A 176 -5.75 -8.88 -28.74
CA ASN A 176 -6.40 -10.13 -29.16
C ASN A 176 -6.47 -11.17 -28.04
N LEU A 177 -5.52 -11.12 -27.09
CA LEU A 177 -5.51 -11.93 -25.86
C LEU A 177 -6.53 -11.42 -24.81
N GLY A 178 -7.11 -10.24 -25.06
CA GLY A 178 -8.08 -9.59 -24.18
C GLY A 178 -7.48 -9.05 -22.87
N PHE A 179 -8.36 -8.65 -21.95
CA PHE A 179 -7.96 -8.03 -20.68
C PHE A 179 -7.47 -9.05 -19.61
N ARG A 180 -7.91 -10.31 -19.68
CA ARG A 180 -7.77 -11.30 -18.60
C ARG A 180 -7.19 -12.64 -19.08
N PHE A 181 -5.92 -12.64 -19.48
CA PHE A 181 -5.15 -13.84 -19.85
C PHE A 181 -3.95 -14.04 -18.91
N PRO A 182 -3.45 -15.29 -18.70
CA PRO A 182 -2.47 -15.58 -17.65
C PRO A 182 -1.02 -15.20 -17.98
N CYS A 183 -0.60 -15.50 -19.20
CA CYS A 183 0.69 -15.21 -19.81
C CYS A 183 0.63 -15.57 -21.30
N ASP A 184 1.65 -15.16 -22.05
CA ASP A 184 1.93 -15.67 -23.40
C ASP A 184 3.19 -16.54 -23.32
N GLY A 185 2.99 -17.84 -23.12
CA GLY A 185 4.07 -18.80 -22.85
C GLY A 185 4.82 -18.59 -21.52
N PRO A 186 5.96 -19.30 -21.33
CA PRO A 186 6.75 -19.28 -20.09
C PRO A 186 7.86 -18.21 -20.05
N GLY A 187 7.93 -17.31 -21.03
CA GLY A 187 9.05 -16.38 -21.17
C GLY A 187 8.97 -15.15 -20.26
N ARG A 188 10.04 -14.91 -19.48
CA ARG A 188 10.41 -13.63 -18.80
C ARG A 188 9.61 -13.33 -17.51
N GLY A 189 10.16 -13.73 -16.35
CA GLY A 189 9.50 -13.67 -15.02
C GLY A 189 9.56 -12.33 -14.26
N GLY A 190 9.10 -12.31 -12.99
CA GLY A 190 9.05 -11.12 -12.12
C GLY A 190 8.65 -11.40 -10.65
N THR A 191 8.68 -10.37 -9.78
CA THR A 191 8.58 -10.42 -8.29
C THR A 191 7.98 -9.12 -7.68
N CYS A 192 7.45 -9.11 -6.42
CA CYS A 192 7.13 -7.92 -5.56
C CYS A 192 6.56 -8.26 -4.14
N GLN A 193 6.51 -7.29 -3.18
CA GLN A 193 5.95 -7.38 -1.79
C GLN A 193 5.42 -5.99 -1.23
N GLY A 194 4.90 -5.91 0.04
CA GLY A 194 4.26 -4.73 0.72
C GLY A 194 5.02 -4.16 1.96
N ALA A 195 4.48 -3.45 2.99
CA ALA A 195 3.12 -3.02 3.43
C ALA A 195 3.15 -1.83 4.47
N VAL A 196 2.57 -1.94 5.71
CA VAL A 196 2.81 -1.14 6.98
C VAL A 196 1.80 0.03 7.38
N SER A 197 1.97 0.78 8.51
CA SER A 197 0.93 1.43 9.40
C SER A 197 0.96 3.01 9.59
N HIS A 198 0.82 3.78 10.73
CA HIS A 198 1.00 3.73 12.22
C HIS A 198 0.25 4.87 13.04
N ILE A 199 0.18 4.85 14.40
CA ILE A 199 -0.09 5.96 15.40
C ILE A 199 0.55 5.63 16.79
N THR A 200 1.37 6.50 17.43
CA THR A 200 1.79 6.39 18.86
C THR A 200 1.94 7.76 19.54
N GLY A 201 1.89 7.84 20.88
CA GLY A 201 2.11 9.08 21.63
C GLY A 201 3.59 9.49 21.73
N GLY A 202 3.97 10.60 21.08
CA GLY A 202 5.21 11.36 21.34
C GLY A 202 6.52 10.76 20.81
N ASN A 203 6.67 9.43 20.77
CA ASN A 203 7.92 8.77 20.32
C ASN A 203 8.24 8.98 18.83
N PHE A 204 7.29 9.50 18.05
CA PHE A 204 7.35 9.61 16.59
C PHE A 204 8.63 10.28 16.07
N ALA A 205 8.98 11.46 16.58
CA ALA A 205 10.08 12.29 16.04
C ALA A 205 11.47 11.61 16.07
N GLN A 206 11.68 10.65 16.98
CA GLN A 206 12.93 9.89 17.06
C GLN A 206 12.75 8.47 16.50
N SER A 207 11.72 7.72 16.91
CA SER A 207 11.53 6.33 16.49
C SER A 207 11.20 6.18 15.00
N SER A 208 10.36 7.06 14.44
CA SER A 208 9.89 6.94 13.03
C SER A 208 10.89 7.41 11.98
N THR A 209 12.15 7.63 12.38
CA THR A 209 13.30 7.86 11.48
C THR A 209 14.05 6.56 11.12
N THR A 210 13.67 5.42 11.72
CA THR A 210 14.34 4.09 11.56
C THR A 210 13.31 2.98 11.33
N ILE A 211 13.68 1.92 10.59
CA ILE A 211 12.85 0.71 10.44
C ILE A 211 12.76 -0.02 11.78
N ASN A 212 13.85 -0.08 12.54
CA ASN A 212 13.86 -0.67 13.89
C ASN A 212 12.90 0.06 14.84
N GLY A 213 12.82 1.39 14.80
CA GLY A 213 11.85 2.16 15.60
C GLY A 213 10.39 1.91 15.19
N TRP A 214 10.08 1.82 13.89
CA TRP A 214 8.76 1.38 13.42
C TRP A 214 8.39 -0.05 13.89
N LEU A 215 9.36 -0.96 13.93
CA LEU A 215 9.16 -2.35 14.39
C LEU A 215 8.98 -2.42 15.91
N ARG A 216 9.89 -1.83 16.68
CA ARG A 216 9.94 -1.91 18.14
C ARG A 216 8.88 -1.04 18.81
N ASP A 217 8.89 0.26 18.50
CA ASP A 217 8.15 1.28 19.24
C ASP A 217 6.72 1.49 18.72
N PHE A 218 6.37 0.84 17.61
CA PHE A 218 4.99 0.68 17.15
C PHE A 218 4.58 -0.80 17.07
N LEU A 219 5.09 -1.58 16.10
CA LEU A 219 4.48 -2.89 15.78
C LEU A 219 4.49 -3.84 16.97
N TRP A 220 5.64 -3.98 17.64
CA TRP A 220 5.79 -4.79 18.85
C TRP A 220 5.09 -4.15 20.05
N ALA A 221 5.40 -2.89 20.38
CA ALA A 221 4.89 -2.22 21.57
C ALA A 221 3.35 -2.15 21.62
N GLN A 222 2.68 -1.95 20.48
CA GLN A 222 1.23 -1.78 20.40
C GLN A 222 0.47 -3.07 20.09
N ALA A 223 1.15 -4.13 19.63
CA ALA A 223 0.53 -5.45 19.55
C ALA A 223 0.18 -5.98 20.95
N SER A 224 0.77 -5.43 22.03
CA SER A 224 0.47 -5.79 23.42
C SER A 224 -1.04 -5.88 23.72
N GLN A 225 -1.85 -4.91 23.29
CA GLN A 225 -3.30 -4.93 23.55
C GLN A 225 -4.03 -6.06 22.80
N VAL A 226 -3.65 -6.34 21.55
CA VAL A 226 -4.33 -7.39 20.77
C VAL A 226 -3.92 -8.80 21.20
N ILE A 227 -2.64 -9.02 21.55
CA ILE A 227 -2.14 -10.33 22.00
C ILE A 227 -2.51 -10.66 23.46
N GLN A 228 -2.69 -9.65 24.33
CA GLN A 228 -3.14 -9.84 25.72
C GLN A 228 -4.67 -9.72 25.89
N SER A 229 -5.43 -9.63 24.79
CA SER A 229 -6.89 -9.44 24.83
C SER A 229 -7.70 -10.65 25.33
N TYR A 230 -7.09 -11.83 25.44
CA TYR A 230 -7.75 -13.08 25.81
C TYR A 230 -8.32 -13.02 27.24
N GLY A 231 -9.53 -13.55 27.43
CA GLY A 231 -10.26 -13.44 28.70
C GLY A 231 -10.96 -12.09 28.94
N SER A 232 -10.81 -11.12 28.03
CA SER A 232 -11.51 -9.82 28.08
C SER A 232 -12.59 -9.70 27.00
N SER A 233 -13.38 -8.62 27.04
CA SER A 233 -14.31 -8.22 25.97
C SER A 233 -13.62 -7.93 24.62
N LEU A 234 -12.30 -7.69 24.61
CA LEU A 234 -11.51 -7.46 23.39
C LEU A 234 -11.00 -8.77 22.77
N SER A 235 -11.21 -9.93 23.39
CA SER A 235 -10.68 -11.24 22.94
C SER A 235 -11.07 -11.63 21.51
N ALA A 236 -12.22 -11.14 21.01
CA ALA A 236 -12.62 -11.30 19.61
C ALA A 236 -11.61 -10.70 18.63
N TYR A 237 -10.96 -9.57 18.99
CA TYR A 237 -9.88 -9.00 18.17
C TYR A 237 -8.61 -9.85 18.22
N GLY A 238 -8.25 -10.44 19.36
CA GLY A 238 -7.12 -11.38 19.45
C GLY A 238 -7.32 -12.62 18.56
N LEU A 239 -8.52 -13.19 18.60
CA LEU A 239 -8.92 -14.31 17.73
C LEU A 239 -8.87 -13.92 16.24
N LEU A 240 -9.44 -12.76 15.88
CA LEU A 240 -9.46 -12.29 14.49
C LEU A 240 -8.07 -11.86 13.98
N PHE A 241 -7.18 -11.36 14.85
CA PHE A 241 -5.80 -11.06 14.52
C PHE A 241 -5.01 -12.33 14.14
N LEU A 242 -5.17 -13.42 14.90
CA LEU A 242 -4.57 -14.72 14.58
C LEU A 242 -5.20 -15.37 13.34
N GLY A 243 -6.54 -15.33 13.22
CA GLY A 243 -7.25 -15.81 12.03
C GLY A 243 -6.86 -15.06 10.75
N ALA A 244 -6.63 -13.75 10.85
CA ALA A 244 -6.19 -12.92 9.74
C ALA A 244 -4.73 -13.20 9.34
N HIS A 245 -3.82 -13.47 10.29
CA HIS A 245 -2.47 -13.98 9.99
C HIS A 245 -2.52 -15.33 9.27
N PHE A 246 -3.38 -16.25 9.71
CA PHE A 246 -3.59 -17.53 9.03
C PHE A 246 -4.10 -17.32 7.59
N VAL A 247 -5.12 -16.48 7.38
CA VAL A 247 -5.66 -16.15 6.04
C VAL A 247 -4.60 -15.49 5.15
N TRP A 248 -3.77 -14.60 5.70
CA TRP A 248 -2.67 -13.98 4.98
C TRP A 248 -1.59 -15.01 4.58
N ALA A 249 -1.17 -15.89 5.48
CA ALA A 249 -0.19 -16.94 5.18
C ALA A 249 -0.74 -17.98 4.18
N PHE A 250 -2.01 -18.37 4.32
CA PHE A 250 -2.73 -19.24 3.39
C PHE A 250 -2.78 -18.66 1.97
N SER A 251 -2.86 -17.33 1.83
CA SER A 251 -2.79 -16.66 0.53
C SER A 251 -1.49 -16.93 -0.23
N LEU A 252 -0.36 -17.07 0.49
CA LEU A 252 0.96 -17.28 -0.10
C LEU A 252 1.05 -18.63 -0.82
N MET A 253 0.28 -19.64 -0.37
CA MET A 253 0.15 -20.93 -1.06
C MET A 253 -0.30 -20.76 -2.52
N PHE A 254 -1.24 -19.84 -2.79
CA PHE A 254 -1.74 -19.54 -4.14
C PHE A 254 -0.87 -18.56 -4.92
N LEU A 255 -0.10 -17.72 -4.22
CA LEU A 255 0.76 -16.70 -4.85
C LEU A 255 2.14 -17.23 -5.23
N PHE A 256 2.65 -18.25 -4.53
CA PHE A 256 3.97 -18.84 -4.76
C PHE A 256 3.94 -20.17 -5.54
N SER A 257 2.77 -20.77 -5.78
CA SER A 257 2.65 -22.04 -6.51
C SER A 257 1.98 -21.91 -7.89
N GLY A 258 2.20 -22.89 -8.76
CA GLY A 258 1.59 -22.98 -10.09
C GLY A 258 0.56 -24.11 -10.19
N ARG A 259 -0.40 -23.98 -11.12
CA ARG A 259 -1.51 -24.96 -11.26
C ARG A 259 -1.11 -26.39 -11.66
N GLY A 260 0.11 -26.59 -12.18
CA GLY A 260 0.60 -27.91 -12.63
C GLY A 260 0.69 -28.91 -11.49
N TYR A 261 1.51 -28.58 -10.48
CA TYR A 261 1.64 -29.32 -9.22
C TYR A 261 0.28 -29.72 -8.60
N TRP A 262 -0.65 -28.78 -8.50
CA TRP A 262 -1.99 -29.05 -7.96
C TRP A 262 -2.84 -29.96 -8.86
N GLN A 263 -2.65 -29.92 -10.17
CA GLN A 263 -3.37 -30.78 -11.11
C GLN A 263 -2.87 -32.23 -11.04
N GLU A 264 -1.55 -32.43 -10.95
CA GLU A 264 -0.90 -33.75 -10.78
C GLU A 264 -1.26 -34.40 -9.43
N LEU A 265 -1.33 -33.58 -8.36
CA LEU A 265 -1.82 -34.02 -7.06
C LEU A 265 -3.31 -34.41 -7.11
N ILE A 266 -4.15 -33.62 -7.78
CA ILE A 266 -5.57 -33.95 -7.97
C ILE A 266 -5.73 -35.26 -8.74
N GLU A 267 -4.91 -35.52 -9.76
CA GLU A 267 -4.97 -36.75 -10.55
C GLU A 267 -4.61 -37.99 -9.70
N SER A 268 -3.64 -37.86 -8.79
CA SER A 268 -3.33 -38.89 -7.79
C SER A 268 -4.47 -39.14 -6.78
N ILE A 269 -5.16 -38.07 -6.35
CA ILE A 269 -6.33 -38.16 -5.46
C ILE A 269 -7.54 -38.80 -6.20
N VAL A 270 -7.74 -38.46 -7.47
CA VAL A 270 -8.80 -39.02 -8.34
C VAL A 270 -8.57 -40.51 -8.59
N TRP A 271 -7.32 -40.96 -8.75
CA TRP A 271 -6.99 -42.39 -8.81
C TRP A 271 -7.49 -43.15 -7.57
N ALA A 272 -7.26 -42.61 -6.37
CA ALA A 272 -7.73 -43.22 -5.11
C ALA A 272 -9.27 -43.24 -5.01
N HIS A 273 -9.95 -42.14 -5.40
CA HIS A 273 -11.41 -42.08 -5.42
C HIS A 273 -12.03 -43.08 -6.42
N ASN A 274 -11.42 -43.26 -7.59
CA ASN A 274 -11.83 -44.26 -8.57
C ASN A 274 -11.67 -45.69 -8.02
N LYS A 275 -10.57 -45.98 -7.31
CA LYS A 275 -10.34 -47.30 -6.69
C LYS A 275 -11.41 -47.66 -5.67
N LEU A 276 -11.94 -46.67 -4.95
CA LEU A 276 -13.05 -46.81 -3.99
C LEU A 276 -14.45 -46.59 -4.59
N LYS A 277 -14.57 -46.31 -5.91
CA LYS A 277 -15.82 -45.98 -6.62
C LYS A 277 -16.58 -44.77 -6.07
N VAL A 278 -15.87 -43.81 -5.46
CA VAL A 278 -16.43 -42.55 -4.91
C VAL A 278 -15.97 -41.31 -5.70
N ALA A 279 -15.51 -41.49 -6.95
CA ALA A 279 -15.14 -40.38 -7.81
C ALA A 279 -16.38 -39.60 -8.30
N PRO A 280 -16.35 -38.26 -8.28
CA PRO A 280 -17.47 -37.43 -8.74
C PRO A 280 -17.60 -37.46 -10.28
N VAL A 281 -18.84 -37.33 -10.76
CA VAL A 281 -19.14 -37.25 -12.21
C VAL A 281 -18.53 -35.99 -12.85
N THR A 282 -18.54 -34.86 -12.13
CA THR A 282 -17.85 -33.64 -12.56
C THR A 282 -16.36 -33.77 -12.24
N GLN A 283 -15.52 -33.81 -13.28
CA GLN A 283 -14.07 -34.00 -13.12
C GLN A 283 -13.43 -32.84 -12.33
N PRO A 284 -12.78 -33.10 -11.18
CA PRO A 284 -12.10 -32.06 -10.41
C PRO A 284 -10.85 -31.58 -11.15
N ARG A 285 -10.63 -30.27 -11.14
CA ARG A 285 -9.48 -29.60 -11.79
C ARG A 285 -8.90 -28.54 -10.87
N ALA A 286 -7.59 -28.34 -10.95
CA ALA A 286 -6.93 -27.23 -10.29
C ALA A 286 -7.42 -25.89 -10.86
N LEU A 287 -7.47 -24.85 -10.02
CA LEU A 287 -7.87 -23.49 -10.41
C LEU A 287 -7.10 -23.02 -11.66
N SER A 288 -7.76 -22.25 -12.54
CA SER A 288 -7.05 -21.56 -13.62
C SER A 288 -6.03 -20.58 -13.04
N ILE A 289 -4.97 -20.26 -13.80
CA ILE A 289 -3.88 -19.39 -13.32
C ILE A 289 -4.40 -18.03 -12.83
N ILE A 290 -5.41 -17.46 -13.50
CA ILE A 290 -6.03 -16.20 -13.05
C ILE A 290 -6.92 -16.40 -11.82
N GLN A 291 -7.63 -17.53 -11.68
CA GLN A 291 -8.35 -17.82 -10.44
C GLN A 291 -7.39 -18.02 -9.26
N GLY A 292 -6.26 -18.70 -9.45
CA GLY A 292 -5.21 -18.83 -8.43
C GLY A 292 -4.68 -17.47 -7.97
N ARG A 293 -4.28 -16.60 -8.91
CA ARG A 293 -3.87 -15.22 -8.62
C ARG A 293 -4.97 -14.41 -7.92
N ALA A 294 -6.23 -14.54 -8.34
CA ALA A 294 -7.37 -13.84 -7.76
C ALA A 294 -7.69 -14.31 -6.32
N VAL A 295 -7.69 -15.63 -6.08
CA VAL A 295 -7.86 -16.22 -4.75
C VAL A 295 -6.70 -15.79 -3.84
N GLY A 296 -5.47 -15.85 -4.33
CA GLY A 296 -4.28 -15.36 -3.62
C GLY A 296 -4.40 -13.90 -3.21
N VAL A 297 -4.59 -12.97 -4.15
CA VAL A 297 -4.68 -11.53 -3.79
C VAL A 297 -5.90 -11.21 -2.90
N THR A 298 -7.01 -11.94 -3.05
CA THR A 298 -8.18 -11.77 -2.17
C THR A 298 -7.86 -12.15 -0.74
N HIS A 299 -7.23 -13.31 -0.50
CA HIS A 299 -6.84 -13.74 0.85
C HIS A 299 -5.68 -12.88 1.41
N TYR A 300 -4.76 -12.43 0.57
CA TYR A 300 -3.66 -11.54 0.96
C TYR A 300 -4.18 -10.19 1.47
N LEU A 301 -5.11 -9.58 0.73
CA LEU A 301 -5.75 -8.32 1.13
C LEU A 301 -6.68 -8.52 2.33
N LEU A 302 -7.49 -9.58 2.35
CA LEU A 302 -8.38 -9.88 3.47
C LEU A 302 -7.59 -10.09 4.76
N GLY A 303 -6.57 -10.95 4.76
CA GLY A 303 -5.72 -11.23 5.91
C GLY A 303 -4.91 -10.00 6.33
N GLY A 304 -4.27 -9.30 5.39
CA GLY A 304 -3.52 -8.09 5.70
C GLY A 304 -4.38 -7.00 6.35
N ILE A 305 -5.51 -6.66 5.73
CA ILE A 305 -6.42 -5.62 6.23
C ILE A 305 -7.09 -6.05 7.53
N ALA A 306 -7.50 -7.32 7.69
CA ALA A 306 -8.11 -7.80 8.92
C ALA A 306 -7.12 -7.86 10.09
N THR A 307 -5.84 -8.20 9.85
CA THR A 307 -4.76 -8.10 10.84
C THR A 307 -4.59 -6.66 11.30
N THR A 308 -4.49 -5.72 10.37
CA THR A 308 -4.37 -4.28 10.68
C THR A 308 -5.61 -3.73 11.40
N TRP A 309 -6.81 -4.17 11.02
CA TRP A 309 -8.08 -3.80 11.65
C TRP A 309 -8.17 -4.30 13.10
N ALA A 310 -7.86 -5.58 13.35
CA ALA A 310 -7.93 -6.18 14.68
C ALA A 310 -6.88 -5.57 15.62
N PHE A 311 -5.66 -5.34 15.10
CA PHE A 311 -4.62 -4.59 15.77
C PHE A 311 -5.10 -3.19 16.17
N PHE A 312 -5.59 -2.39 15.22
CA PHE A 312 -5.94 -0.99 15.49
C PHE A 312 -7.12 -0.86 16.44
N LEU A 313 -8.15 -1.71 16.31
CA LEU A 313 -9.31 -1.63 17.20
C LEU A 313 -9.02 -2.12 18.61
N ALA A 314 -8.31 -3.25 18.78
CA ALA A 314 -7.89 -3.69 20.12
C ALA A 314 -6.99 -2.65 20.80
N ARG A 315 -6.08 -2.01 20.03
CA ARG A 315 -5.23 -0.93 20.53
C ARG A 315 -6.04 0.29 20.94
N ILE A 316 -6.82 0.89 20.03
CA ILE A 316 -7.46 2.19 20.28
C ILE A 316 -8.60 2.09 21.31
N VAL A 317 -9.35 0.99 21.37
CA VAL A 317 -10.41 0.81 22.38
C VAL A 317 -9.82 0.63 23.79
N ALA A 318 -8.59 0.14 23.91
CA ALA A 318 -7.92 -0.06 25.19
C ALA A 318 -7.12 1.17 25.70
N VAL A 319 -6.87 2.19 24.85
CA VAL A 319 -6.05 3.37 25.22
C VAL A 319 -6.68 4.73 24.87
N GLY A 320 -7.88 4.73 24.27
CA GLY A 320 -8.55 5.90 23.69
C GLY A 320 -9.48 6.64 24.64
#